data_AF-A0A6C0L5E5-F1
#
_entry.id   AF-A0A6C0L5E5-F1
#
_cell.length_a   1.000
_cell.length_b   1.000
_cell.length_c   1.000
_cell.angle_alpha   90.00
_cell.angle_beta   90.00
_cell.angle_gamma   90.00
#
_symmetry.space_group_name_H-M   'P 1'
#
loop_
_entity.id
_entity.type
_entity.pdbx_description
1 polymer ?
#
loop_
_entity_poly.entity_id
_entity_poly.type
_entity_poly.pdbx_seq_one_letter_code
_entity_poly.pdbx_strand_id
1 'polypeptide(L)'
;MNGLEDRVIQKVVVQAQNGQTLEFFVKAILLTPDNKSFALVDEKGDLRAASAQSNENNSFTLLYFSGVWIDGDQVWTLDILTKDKKMLIGKLISIG
;
A
#
# COMPACT_ATOMS: atom_id res chain seq x y z
N MET A 1 -1.28 -15.21 14.19
CA MET A 1 -2.44 -14.39 13.82
C MET A 1 -1.99 -12.94 13.81
N ASN A 2 -2.14 -12.25 12.69
CA ASN A 2 -1.60 -10.90 12.46
C ASN A 2 -2.63 -9.79 12.76
N GLY A 3 -3.82 -10.15 13.28
CA GLY A 3 -4.87 -9.20 13.65
C GLY A 3 -5.57 -8.54 12.46
N LEU A 4 -5.46 -9.17 11.28
CA LEU A 4 -6.02 -8.74 9.99
C LEU A 4 -7.08 -9.73 9.46
N GLU A 5 -7.26 -10.86 10.13
CA GLU A 5 -8.08 -11.98 9.68
C GLU A 5 -9.55 -11.57 9.48
N ASP A 6 -10.12 -10.83 10.42
CA ASP A 6 -11.54 -10.40 10.40
C ASP A 6 -11.77 -9.06 9.68
N ARG A 7 -10.75 -8.49 9.04
CA ARG A 7 -10.86 -7.16 8.43
C ARG A 7 -11.39 -7.24 7.01
N VAL A 8 -12.25 -6.28 6.69
CA VAL A 8 -12.77 -6.07 5.34
C VAL A 8 -11.60 -5.80 4.39
N ILE A 9 -11.58 -6.56 3.30
CA ILE A 9 -10.72 -6.31 2.16
C ILE A 9 -11.33 -5.15 1.38
N GLN A 10 -10.55 -4.10 1.18
CA GLN A 10 -10.96 -2.94 0.40
C GLN A 10 -10.17 -2.87 -0.89
N LYS A 11 -10.82 -2.46 -1.99
CA LYS A 11 -10.15 -2.19 -3.26
C LYS A 11 -9.79 -0.71 -3.32
N VAL A 12 -8.50 -0.44 -3.56
CA VAL A 12 -7.96 0.91 -3.73
C VAL A 12 -7.59 1.12 -5.19
N VAL A 13 -8.02 2.26 -5.73
CA VAL A 13 -7.69 2.70 -7.09
C VAL A 13 -6.89 4.00 -7.02
N VAL A 14 -5.73 4.03 -7.66
CA VAL A 14 -4.77 5.14 -7.61
C VAL A 14 -4.37 5.57 -9.01
N GLN A 15 -4.41 6.88 -9.27
CA GLN A 15 -3.75 7.46 -10.42
C GLN A 15 -2.27 7.68 -10.09
N ALA A 16 -1.39 6.83 -10.62
CA ALA A 16 0.05 6.95 -10.44
C ALA A 16 0.60 8.21 -11.11
N GLN A 17 1.78 8.66 -10.68
CA GLN A 17 2.42 9.88 -11.19
C GLN A 17 2.71 9.83 -12.70
N ASN A 18 2.86 8.63 -13.27
CA ASN A 18 3.07 8.43 -14.71
C ASN A 18 1.76 8.41 -15.53
N GLY A 19 0.61 8.69 -14.90
CA GLY A 19 -0.70 8.68 -15.57
C GLY A 19 -1.31 7.29 -15.72
N GLN A 20 -0.70 6.23 -15.18
CA GLN A 20 -1.31 4.89 -15.14
C GLN A 20 -2.27 4.76 -13.96
N THR A 21 -3.30 3.95 -14.13
CA THR A 21 -4.20 3.56 -13.04
C THR A 21 -3.70 2.27 -12.41
N LEU A 22 -3.52 2.29 -11.10
CA LEU A 22 -3.12 1.14 -10.29
C LEU A 22 -4.30 0.70 -9.44
N GLU A 23 -4.51 -0.61 -9.36
CA GLU A 23 -5.55 -1.22 -8.53
C GLU A 23 -4.93 -2.27 -7.61
N PHE A 24 -5.28 -2.24 -6.33
CA PHE A 24 -4.79 -3.21 -5.37
C PHE A 24 -5.76 -3.36 -4.18
N PHE A 25 -5.66 -4.50 -3.48
CA PHE A 25 -6.47 -4.79 -2.31
C PHE A 25 -5.72 -4.46 -1.02
N VAL A 26 -6.44 -3.93 -0.04
CA VAL A 26 -5.88 -3.52 1.23
C VAL A 26 -6.73 -3.95 2.42
N LYS A 27 -6.10 -4.06 3.59
CA LYS A 27 -6.78 -4.13 4.90
C LYS A 27 -6.26 -3.02 5.79
N ALA A 28 -7.13 -2.31 6.51
CA ALA A 28 -6.69 -1.30 7.48
C ALA A 28 -5.74 -1.93 8.52
N ILE A 29 -4.82 -1.16 9.09
CA ILE A 29 -3.89 -1.58 10.16
C ILE A 29 -4.32 -0.91 11.48
N LEU A 30 -4.55 -1.67 12.57
CA LEU A 30 -5.02 -1.09 13.86
C LEU A 30 -3.86 -0.48 14.67
N LEU A 31 -2.61 -0.73 14.27
CA LEU A 31 -1.43 -0.22 14.97
C LEU A 31 -1.21 1.28 14.76
N THR A 32 -2.03 1.93 13.94
CA THR A 32 -1.93 3.36 13.61
C THR A 32 -3.23 4.06 13.99
N PRO A 33 -3.18 5.06 14.89
CA PRO A 33 -4.38 5.76 15.37
C PRO A 33 -5.04 6.65 14.30
N ASP A 34 -4.36 6.91 13.19
CA ASP A 34 -4.82 7.78 12.11
C ASP A 34 -5.84 7.14 11.15
N ASN A 35 -6.07 5.82 11.20
CA ASN A 35 -6.87 5.08 10.20
C ASN A 35 -6.43 5.32 8.74
N LYS A 36 -5.17 5.74 8.53
CA LYS A 36 -4.62 6.05 7.20
C LYS A 36 -3.70 4.96 6.66
N SER A 37 -3.31 4.01 7.53
CA SER A 37 -2.39 2.94 7.17
C SER A 37 -3.13 1.65 6.82
N PHE A 38 -2.78 1.08 5.68
CA PHE A 38 -3.36 -0.15 5.18
C PHE A 38 -2.28 -1.12 4.73
N ALA A 39 -2.46 -2.41 4.99
CA ALA A 39 -1.60 -3.47 4.50
C ALA A 39 -2.07 -3.93 3.12
N LEU A 40 -1.14 -4.17 2.20
CA LEU A 40 -1.47 -4.78 0.91
C LEU A 40 -1.83 -6.25 1.11
N VAL A 41 -2.92 -6.67 0.49
CA VAL A 41 -3.38 -8.05 0.47
C VAL A 41 -3.70 -8.51 -0.95
N ASP A 42 -3.83 -9.82 -1.12
CA ASP A 42 -4.43 -10.40 -2.31
C ASP A 42 -5.97 -10.47 -2.18
N GLU A 43 -6.63 -11.03 -3.20
CA GLU A 43 -8.10 -11.20 -3.23
C GLU A 43 -8.65 -12.09 -2.10
N LYS A 44 -7.81 -12.96 -1.54
CA LYS A 44 -8.17 -13.84 -0.41
C LYS A 44 -7.93 -13.16 0.93
N GLY A 45 -7.29 -12.00 0.92
CA GLY A 45 -6.96 -11.23 2.12
C GLY A 45 -5.64 -11.63 2.77
N ASP A 46 -4.82 -12.41 2.06
CA ASP A 46 -3.48 -12.80 2.50
C ASP A 46 -2.48 -11.67 2.22
N LEU A 47 -1.55 -11.45 3.13
CA LEU A 47 -0.57 -10.36 3.05
C LEU A 47 0.34 -10.52 1.82
N ARG A 48 0.47 -9.44 1.04
CA ARG A 48 1.47 -9.38 -0.03
C ARG A 48 2.81 -8.91 0.54
N ALA A 49 3.86 -9.70 0.31
CA ALA A 49 5.21 -9.29 0.66
C ALA A 49 5.66 -8.10 -0.19
N ALA A 50 6.38 -7.16 0.42
CA ALA A 50 7.08 -6.13 -0.33
C ALA A 50 8.19 -6.78 -1.19
N SER A 51 8.36 -6.29 -2.41
CA SER A 51 9.43 -6.72 -3.31
C SER A 51 9.96 -5.52 -4.09
N ALA A 52 11.28 -5.39 -4.14
CA ALA A 52 11.96 -4.42 -4.98
C ALA A 52 13.03 -5.15 -5.78
N GLN A 53 13.17 -4.78 -7.05
CA GLN A 53 14.26 -5.22 -7.89
C GLN A 53 15.35 -4.15 -7.87
N SER A 54 16.57 -4.56 -7.51
CA SER A 54 17.75 -3.70 -7.69
C SER A 54 18.16 -3.72 -9.15
N ASN A 55 18.32 -2.54 -9.74
CA ASN A 55 18.89 -2.37 -11.08
C ASN A 55 20.41 -2.14 -10.97
N GLU A 56 21.13 -2.34 -12.07
CA GLU A 56 22.60 -2.21 -12.14
C GLU A 56 23.11 -0.81 -11.78
N ASN A 57 22.26 0.23 -11.88
CA ASN A 57 22.62 1.62 -11.58
C ASN A 57 22.36 2.03 -10.12
N ASN A 58 22.29 1.07 -9.18
CA ASN A 58 21.91 1.33 -7.79
C ASN A 58 20.53 1.98 -7.64
N SER A 59 19.69 1.90 -8.68
CA SER A 59 18.29 2.29 -8.62
C SER A 59 17.44 1.08 -8.27
N PHE A 60 16.36 1.31 -7.54
CA PHE A 60 15.43 0.25 -7.17
C PHE A 60 14.13 0.43 -7.96
N THR A 61 13.72 -0.60 -8.69
CA THR A 61 12.36 -0.72 -9.22
C THR A 61 11.51 -1.39 -8.15
N LEU A 62 10.64 -0.63 -7.50
CA LEU A 62 9.67 -1.24 -6.58
C LEU A 62 8.68 -2.08 -7.40
N LEU A 63 8.64 -3.38 -7.13
CA LEU A 63 7.68 -4.30 -7.74
C LEU A 63 6.38 -4.31 -6.92
N TYR A 64 6.49 -4.37 -5.58
CA TYR A 64 5.38 -4.40 -4.63
C TYR A 64 5.78 -3.78 -3.27
N PHE A 65 4.86 -3.10 -2.58
CA PHE A 65 5.05 -2.61 -1.20
C PHE A 65 4.29 -3.51 -0.20
N SER A 66 4.57 -3.39 1.10
CA SER A 66 3.85 -4.16 2.14
C SER A 66 2.58 -3.44 2.59
N GLY A 67 2.53 -2.11 2.45
CA GLY A 67 1.35 -1.30 2.78
C GLY A 67 1.33 0.06 2.10
N VAL A 68 0.21 0.74 2.28
CA VAL A 68 -0.03 2.11 1.82
C VAL A 68 -0.44 3.01 2.97
N TRP A 69 -0.07 4.27 2.84
CA TRP A 69 -0.62 5.35 3.64
C TRP A 69 -1.46 6.25 2.75
N ILE A 70 -2.73 6.44 3.11
CA ILE A 70 -3.66 7.31 2.38
C ILE A 70 -3.91 8.57 3.20
N ASP A 71 -3.49 9.72 2.68
CA ASP A 71 -3.63 11.02 3.35
C ASP A 71 -4.40 11.99 2.45
N GLY A 72 -5.71 12.12 2.69
CA GLY A 72 -6.59 12.86 1.78
C GLY A 72 -6.63 12.17 0.41
N ASP A 73 -6.22 12.89 -0.63
CA ASP A 73 -6.13 12.35 -1.99
C ASP A 73 -4.76 11.74 -2.32
N GLN A 74 -3.80 11.72 -1.40
CA GLN A 74 -2.45 11.22 -1.68
C GLN A 74 -2.25 9.80 -1.18
N VAL A 75 -1.67 8.94 -2.01
CA VAL A 75 -1.36 7.56 -1.65
C VAL A 75 0.15 7.36 -1.68
N TRP A 76 0.70 6.96 -0.54
CA TRP A 76 2.12 6.75 -0.31
C TRP A 76 2.41 5.28 -0.02
N THR A 77 3.59 4.80 -0.38
CA THR A 77 4.09 3.53 0.14
C THR A 77 4.36 3.65 1.64
N LEU A 78 4.03 2.60 2.37
CA LEU A 78 4.24 2.51 3.81
C LEU A 78 5.13 1.32 4.11
N ASP A 79 6.19 1.57 4.88
CA ASP A 79 6.90 0.51 5.58
C ASP A 79 6.14 0.21 6.88
N ILE A 80 5.48 -0.95 6.93
CA ILE A 80 4.65 -1.34 8.08
C ILE A 80 5.48 -1.57 9.35
N LEU A 81 6.75 -1.96 9.24
CA LEU A 81 7.62 -2.23 10.39
C LEU A 81 8.04 -0.93 11.06
N THR A 82 8.50 0.04 10.27
CA THR A 82 8.96 1.35 10.76
C THR A 82 7.83 2.38 10.89
N LYS A 83 6.68 2.10 10.28
CA LYS A 83 5.51 3.00 10.16
C LYS A 83 5.81 4.31 9.42
N ASP A 84 6.81 4.28 8.53
CA ASP A 84 7.23 5.44 7.77
C ASP A 84 6.61 5.47 6.38
N LYS A 85 6.12 6.65 5.98
CA LYS A 85 5.82 6.95 4.57
C LYS A 85 7.14 7.04 3.80
N LYS A 86 7.28 6.28 2.71
CA LYS A 86 8.54 6.27 1.94
C LYS A 86 8.44 7.03 0.62
N MET A 87 7.45 6.70 -0.21
CA MET A 87 7.38 7.23 -1.58
C MET A 87 5.94 7.53 -1.98
N LEU A 88 5.70 8.65 -2.66
CA LEU A 88 4.39 8.96 -3.24
C LEU A 88 4.12 8.05 -4.43
N ILE A 89 3.03 7.28 -4.38
CA ILE A 89 2.57 6.44 -5.48
C ILE A 89 1.78 7.30 -6.47
N GLY A 90 0.85 8.11 -5.94
CA GLY A 90 -0.06 8.89 -6.77
C GLY A 90 -1.25 9.42 -6.00
N LYS A 91 -2.34 9.66 -6.73
CA LYS A 91 -3.59 10.20 -6.18
C LYS A 91 -4.67 9.14 -6.04
N LEU A 92 -5.34 9.12 -4.90
CA LEU A 92 -6.48 8.25 -4.63
C LEU A 92 -7.64 8.64 -5.54
N ILE A 93 -8.14 7.67 -6.30
CA ILE A 93 -9.39 7.80 -7.05
C ILE A 93 -10.55 7.28 -6.21
N SER A 94 -10.40 6.10 -5.63
CA SER A 94 -11.44 5.48 -4.79
C SER A 94 -10.88 4.46 -3.81
N ILE A 95 -11.60 4.27 -2.71
CA ILE A 95 -11.45 3.16 -1.77
C ILE A 95 -12.84 2.63 -1.44
N GLY A 96 -13.05 1.32 -1.55
CA GLY A 96 -14.34 0.66 -1.35
C GLY A 96 -14.19 -0.69 -0.67
#